data_AF-A0A940KM25-F1
#
_entry.id   AF-A0A940KM25-F1
#
_cell.length_a   1.000
_cell.length_b   1.000
_cell.length_c   1.000
_cell.angle_alpha   90.00
_cell.angle_beta   90.00
_cell.angle_gamma   90.00
#
_symmetry.space_group_name_H-M   'P 1'
#
loop_
_entity.id
_entity.type
_entity.pdbx_description
1 polymer ?
#
loop_
_entity_poly.entity_id
_entity_poly.type
_entity_poly.pdbx_seq_one_letter_code
_entity_poly.pdbx_strand_id
1 'polypeptide(L)'
;DAYMNGYSDARRSAYFTTANDGNYHGVRQGIVTTNWTPYSGPAISNLNINNSTSQIVWMTAAESFFLRAEGALRGWAMGGTAEQFYNQGITASFTENGVGGSAATYLANTTAVPIAFADNSGQSGNNAPAPSTITIAWDAAAGFETNLERIITQKWLAMFPDGPEGWAEFRRTGYPKLFPVVSNNSNGTINTATQIRRITYPQSEYNNNRPGVQSGLTALGGPDGGGVKLWWDKK
;
A
#
# COMPACT_ATOMS: atom_id res chain seq x y z
N ASP A 1 -4.71 -7.61 6.04
CA ASP A 1 -5.79 -8.58 5.77
C ASP A 1 -5.69 -9.14 4.35
N ALA A 2 -6.38 -8.58 3.35
CA ALA A 2 -6.49 -9.12 1.98
C ALA A 2 -5.20 -9.69 1.35
N TYR A 3 -4.18 -8.85 1.11
CA TYR A 3 -2.96 -9.26 0.40
C TYR A 3 -2.14 -10.27 1.22
N MET A 4 -1.68 -9.89 2.41
CA MET A 4 -0.77 -10.74 3.18
C MET A 4 -1.44 -12.03 3.70
N ASN A 5 -2.73 -12.01 4.03
CA ASN A 5 -3.43 -13.25 4.40
C ASN A 5 -3.63 -14.14 3.18
N GLY A 6 -4.06 -13.58 2.05
CA GLY A 6 -4.23 -14.34 0.80
C GLY A 6 -2.92 -14.96 0.29
N TYR A 7 -1.81 -14.24 0.41
CA TYR A 7 -0.48 -14.72 0.09
C TYR A 7 0.13 -15.66 1.14
N SER A 8 -0.54 -15.86 2.28
CA SER A 8 0.03 -16.57 3.42
C SER A 8 1.42 -16.05 3.81
N ASP A 9 1.61 -14.72 3.76
CA ASP A 9 2.90 -14.06 3.83
C ASP A 9 3.55 -14.22 5.21
N ALA A 10 4.80 -14.69 5.25
CA ALA A 10 5.53 -14.91 6.50
C ALA A 10 5.86 -13.60 7.24
N ARG A 11 5.91 -12.46 6.54
CA ARG A 11 6.20 -11.16 7.14
C ARG A 11 5.09 -10.64 8.06
N ARG A 12 3.89 -11.26 8.04
CA ARG A 12 2.76 -10.85 8.90
C ARG A 12 3.12 -10.77 10.38
N SER A 13 3.88 -11.74 10.89
CA SER A 13 4.30 -11.75 12.30
C SER A 13 5.37 -10.70 12.61
N ALA A 14 6.16 -10.29 11.63
CA ALA A 14 7.12 -9.19 11.79
C ALA A 14 6.40 -7.83 11.78
N TYR A 15 5.33 -7.69 11.00
CA TYR A 15 4.60 -6.43 10.83
C TYR A 15 3.49 -6.19 11.85
N PHE A 16 2.81 -7.26 12.28
CA PHE A 16 1.58 -7.16 13.05
C PHE A 16 1.52 -8.16 14.20
N THR A 17 0.82 -7.76 15.26
CA THR A 17 0.33 -8.69 16.27
C THR A 17 -0.97 -9.33 15.81
N THR A 18 -1.24 -10.56 16.25
CA THR A 18 -2.54 -11.19 16.02
C THR A 18 -3.62 -10.54 16.90
N ALA A 19 -4.87 -10.64 16.46
CA ALA A 19 -6.02 -10.40 17.33
C ALA A 19 -6.17 -11.53 18.38
N ASN A 20 -7.14 -11.40 19.27
CA ASN A 20 -7.43 -12.35 20.35
C ASN A 20 -7.81 -13.76 19.89
N ASP A 21 -8.27 -13.91 18.65
CA ASP A 21 -8.59 -15.19 18.02
C ASP A 21 -7.37 -15.84 17.33
N GLY A 22 -6.20 -15.21 17.40
CA GLY A 22 -4.95 -15.69 16.79
C GLY A 22 -4.81 -15.37 15.30
N ASN A 23 -5.77 -14.67 14.69
CA ASN A 23 -5.74 -14.31 13.28
C ASN A 23 -5.28 -12.86 13.06
N TYR A 24 -5.03 -12.51 11.79
CA TYR A 24 -4.66 -11.15 11.41
C TYR A 24 -5.84 -10.38 10.82
N HIS A 25 -6.39 -9.44 11.58
CA HIS A 25 -7.58 -8.68 11.20
C HIS A 25 -7.25 -7.21 10.99
N GLY A 26 -7.49 -6.71 9.78
CA GLY A 26 -7.37 -5.29 9.47
C GLY A 26 -8.65 -4.52 9.78
N VAL A 27 -8.56 -3.19 9.78
CA VAL A 27 -9.75 -2.32 9.84
C VAL A 27 -9.99 -1.70 8.48
N ARG A 28 -11.25 -1.72 8.03
CA ARG A 28 -11.65 -1.10 6.77
C ARG A 28 -11.59 0.42 6.86
N GLN A 29 -11.03 1.08 5.86
CA GLN A 29 -10.98 2.54 5.83
C GLN A 29 -12.36 3.16 5.51
N GLY A 30 -12.66 4.28 6.17
CA GLY A 30 -13.87 5.06 5.93
C GLY A 30 -15.15 4.44 6.51
N ILE A 31 -15.04 3.52 7.48
CA ILE A 31 -16.20 3.02 8.21
C ILE A 31 -16.83 4.13 9.07
N VAL A 32 -18.14 4.02 9.28
CA VAL A 32 -18.89 4.89 10.18
C VAL A 32 -19.50 4.02 11.27
N THR A 33 -19.03 4.18 12.50
CA THR A 33 -19.53 3.46 13.67
C THR A 33 -19.55 4.38 14.88
N THR A 34 -20.53 4.17 15.76
CA THR A 34 -20.59 4.79 17.09
C THR A 34 -19.93 3.92 18.17
N ASN A 35 -19.64 2.65 17.86
CA ASN A 35 -18.97 1.71 18.75
C ASN A 35 -17.63 1.27 18.15
N TRP A 36 -16.52 1.69 18.78
CA TRP A 36 -15.16 1.39 18.35
C TRP A 36 -14.52 0.20 19.05
N THR A 37 -15.16 -0.36 20.08
CA THR A 37 -14.65 -1.51 20.83
C THR A 37 -14.23 -2.68 19.91
N PRO A 38 -15.01 -3.07 18.88
CA PRO A 38 -14.62 -4.16 17.98
C PRO A 38 -13.44 -3.85 17.04
N TYR A 39 -13.03 -2.58 16.93
CA TYR A 39 -11.97 -2.13 16.02
C TYR A 39 -10.75 -1.61 16.77
N SER A 40 -10.58 -2.02 18.03
CA SER A 40 -9.52 -1.49 18.90
C SER A 40 -8.93 -2.58 19.79
N GLY A 41 -7.74 -2.29 20.33
CA GLY A 41 -7.06 -3.18 21.26
C GLY A 41 -6.87 -4.59 20.68
N PRO A 42 -7.22 -5.66 21.42
CA PRO A 42 -6.97 -7.03 20.99
C PRO A 42 -8.00 -7.58 20.01
N ALA A 43 -9.06 -6.83 19.66
CA ALA A 43 -10.06 -7.28 18.69
C ALA A 43 -9.56 -7.26 17.23
N ILE A 44 -8.48 -6.50 16.98
CA ILE A 44 -7.85 -6.33 15.68
C ILE A 44 -6.35 -6.56 15.77
N SER A 45 -5.69 -6.73 14.62
CA SER A 45 -4.24 -6.68 14.56
C SER A 45 -3.71 -5.27 14.80
N ASN A 46 -2.60 -5.18 15.54
CA ASN A 46 -1.88 -3.93 15.76
C ASN A 46 -0.48 -4.01 15.13
N LEU A 47 0.22 -2.88 15.03
CA LEU A 47 1.61 -2.84 14.57
C LEU A 47 2.49 -3.63 15.56
N ASN A 48 3.32 -4.53 15.06
CA ASN A 48 4.32 -5.22 15.87
C ASN A 48 5.59 -4.37 15.96
N ILE A 49 5.50 -3.28 16.71
CA ILE A 49 6.60 -2.33 16.91
C ILE A 49 6.88 -2.13 18.40
N ASN A 50 8.14 -1.91 18.72
CA ASN A 50 8.56 -1.50 20.04
C ASN A 50 9.05 -0.04 19.98
N ASN A 51 8.34 0.86 20.65
CA ASN A 51 8.61 2.30 20.60
C ASN A 51 10.02 2.69 21.07
N SER A 52 10.73 1.84 21.82
CA SER A 52 12.09 2.14 22.29
C SER A 52 13.20 1.51 21.44
N THR A 53 12.90 0.52 20.60
CA THR A 53 13.93 -0.23 19.86
C THR A 53 13.69 -0.35 18.37
N SER A 54 12.44 -0.24 17.91
CA SER A 54 12.12 -0.25 16.48
C SER A 54 12.67 1.01 15.81
N GLN A 55 13.50 0.82 14.81
CA GLN A 55 14.07 1.91 14.03
C GLN A 55 13.04 2.49 13.06
N ILE A 56 13.14 3.80 12.81
CA ILE A 56 12.39 4.45 11.73
C ILE A 56 13.16 4.19 10.44
N VAL A 57 12.56 3.42 9.54
CA VAL A 57 13.13 3.09 8.23
C VAL A 57 12.78 4.20 7.24
N TRP A 58 13.78 4.74 6.54
CA TRP A 58 13.59 5.77 5.52
C TRP A 58 13.58 5.20 4.10
N MET A 59 14.39 4.16 3.86
CA MET A 59 14.52 3.50 2.56
C MET A 59 15.15 2.12 2.79
N THR A 60 14.63 1.09 2.12
CA THR A 60 15.13 -0.28 2.24
C THR A 60 15.96 -0.70 1.02
N ALA A 61 16.75 -1.76 1.18
CA ALA A 61 17.40 -2.38 0.03
C ALA A 61 16.34 -3.02 -0.88
N ALA A 62 15.29 -3.60 -0.29
CA ALA A 62 14.15 -4.13 -1.02
C ALA A 62 13.52 -3.09 -1.95
N GLU A 63 13.28 -1.87 -1.46
CA GLU A 63 12.73 -0.77 -2.25
C GLU A 63 13.61 -0.44 -3.48
N SER A 64 14.92 -0.37 -3.29
CA SER A 64 15.89 -0.11 -4.36
C SER A 64 15.83 -1.17 -5.46
N PHE A 65 15.64 -2.43 -5.09
CA PHE A 65 15.45 -3.50 -6.07
C PHE A 65 14.14 -3.36 -6.81
N PHE A 66 13.02 -3.04 -6.16
CA PHE A 66 11.76 -2.84 -6.86
C PHE A 66 11.77 -1.63 -7.80
N LEU A 67 12.45 -0.54 -7.43
CA LEU A 67 12.69 0.60 -8.32
C LEU A 67 13.45 0.17 -9.59
N ARG A 68 14.49 -0.66 -9.45
CA ARG A 68 15.24 -1.23 -10.58
C ARG A 68 14.40 -2.22 -11.38
N ALA A 69 13.51 -2.99 -10.73
CA ALA A 69 12.60 -3.90 -11.40
C ALA A 69 11.63 -3.13 -12.31
N GLU A 70 11.01 -2.05 -11.80
CA GLU A 70 10.15 -1.19 -12.58
C GLU A 70 10.91 -0.49 -13.71
N GLY A 71 12.11 0.05 -13.43
CA GLY A 71 12.95 0.67 -14.45
C GLY A 71 13.29 -0.30 -15.59
N ALA A 72 13.67 -1.54 -15.25
CA ALA A 72 13.95 -2.58 -16.24
C ALA A 72 12.69 -2.97 -17.03
N LEU A 73 11.52 -3.06 -16.37
CA LEU A 73 10.24 -3.33 -17.03
C LEU A 73 9.85 -2.21 -18.01
N ARG A 74 10.25 -0.97 -17.73
CA ARG A 74 10.10 0.20 -18.62
C ARG A 74 11.18 0.29 -19.72
N GLY A 75 12.11 -0.66 -19.77
CA GLY A 75 13.19 -0.71 -20.76
C GLY A 75 14.40 0.18 -20.41
N TRP A 76 14.52 0.66 -19.18
CA TRP A 76 15.68 1.43 -18.73
C TRP A 76 16.87 0.51 -18.42
N ALA A 77 18.09 1.02 -18.59
CA ALA A 77 19.32 0.28 -18.31
C ALA A 77 19.60 0.18 -16.80
N MET A 78 18.94 -0.76 -16.11
CA MET A 78 19.05 -0.95 -14.64
C MET A 78 20.13 -1.98 -14.23
N GLY A 79 20.85 -2.56 -15.20
CA GLY A 79 21.92 -3.53 -14.97
C GLY A 79 21.43 -4.92 -14.59
N GLY A 80 20.27 -5.34 -15.10
CA GLY A 80 19.62 -6.63 -14.84
C GLY A 80 18.20 -6.67 -15.39
N THR A 81 17.52 -7.81 -15.27
CA THR A 81 16.13 -7.96 -15.72
C THR A 81 15.13 -7.55 -14.64
N ALA A 82 13.89 -7.23 -15.06
CA ALA A 82 12.81 -6.92 -14.12
C ALA A 82 12.55 -8.09 -13.14
N GLU A 83 12.54 -9.33 -13.64
CA GLU A 83 12.38 -10.54 -12.83
C GLU A 83 13.48 -10.69 -11.77
N GLN A 84 14.75 -10.50 -12.17
CA GLN A 84 15.88 -10.61 -11.25
C GLN A 84 15.73 -9.64 -10.08
N PHE A 85 15.43 -8.38 -10.37
CA PHE A 85 15.27 -7.36 -9.34
C PHE A 85 14.00 -7.55 -8.52
N TYR A 86 12.90 -7.99 -9.14
CA TYR A 86 11.68 -8.32 -8.42
C TYR A 86 11.92 -9.42 -7.37
N ASN A 87 12.60 -10.51 -7.77
CA ASN A 87 12.93 -11.61 -6.87
C ASN A 87 13.90 -11.16 -5.77
N GLN A 88 14.92 -10.37 -6.11
CA GLN A 88 15.85 -9.79 -5.14
C GLN A 88 15.16 -8.88 -4.13
N GLY A 89 14.19 -8.06 -4.55
CA GLY A 89 13.40 -7.20 -3.67
C GLY A 89 12.60 -7.99 -2.64
N ILE A 90 11.95 -9.08 -3.04
CA ILE A 90 11.24 -9.97 -2.13
C ILE A 90 12.22 -10.65 -1.16
N THR A 91 13.33 -11.22 -1.66
CA THR A 91 14.33 -11.87 -0.80
C THR A 91 14.94 -10.90 0.21
N ALA A 92 15.24 -9.67 -0.21
CA ALA A 92 15.73 -8.62 0.67
C ALA A 92 14.71 -8.30 1.77
N SER A 93 13.45 -8.06 1.39
CA SER A 93 12.37 -7.77 2.34
C SER A 93 12.16 -8.90 3.36
N PHE A 94 12.17 -10.17 2.93
CA PHE A 94 12.02 -11.30 3.84
C PHE A 94 13.22 -11.41 4.80
N THR A 95 14.44 -11.14 4.31
CA THR A 95 15.66 -11.13 5.13
C THR A 95 15.64 -9.99 6.15
N GLU A 96 15.28 -8.78 5.74
CA GLU A 96 15.13 -7.59 6.60
C GLU A 96 14.13 -7.83 7.74
N ASN A 97 13.13 -8.69 7.51
CA ASN A 97 12.09 -9.05 8.48
C ASN A 97 12.36 -10.36 9.23
N GLY A 98 13.56 -10.93 9.14
CA GLY A 98 13.94 -12.13 9.89
C GLY A 98 13.23 -13.43 9.44
N VAL A 99 12.59 -13.41 8.27
CA VAL A 99 11.83 -14.55 7.70
C VAL A 99 12.43 -15.04 6.39
N GLY A 100 13.73 -14.79 6.16
CA GLY A 100 14.45 -15.11 4.92
C GLY A 100 14.28 -16.56 4.44
N GLY A 101 14.18 -17.53 5.36
CA GLY A 101 13.98 -18.94 5.03
C GLY A 101 12.69 -19.25 4.25
N SER A 102 11.69 -18.36 4.33
CA SER A 102 10.40 -18.54 3.63
C SER A 102 10.36 -17.89 2.24
N ALA A 103 11.38 -17.12 1.87
CA ALA A 103 11.38 -16.31 0.64
C ALA A 103 11.28 -17.16 -0.63
N ALA A 104 12.03 -18.27 -0.71
CA ALA A 104 12.05 -19.12 -1.90
C ALA A 104 10.68 -19.77 -2.16
N THR A 105 10.04 -20.31 -1.11
CA THR A 105 8.68 -20.88 -1.21
C THR A 105 7.65 -19.83 -1.60
N TYR A 106 7.76 -18.62 -1.04
CA TYR A 106 6.88 -17.50 -1.37
C TYR A 106 7.01 -17.10 -2.84
N LEU A 107 8.25 -16.94 -3.34
CA LEU A 107 8.55 -16.59 -4.73
C LEU A 107 8.05 -17.62 -5.74
N ALA A 108 8.07 -18.91 -5.39
CA ALA A 108 7.59 -19.99 -6.24
C ALA A 108 6.06 -20.12 -6.28
N ASN A 109 5.32 -19.35 -5.47
CA ASN A 109 3.88 -19.48 -5.36
C ASN A 109 3.14 -18.82 -6.54
N THR A 110 2.58 -19.65 -7.42
CA THR A 110 1.87 -19.24 -8.64
C THR A 110 0.37 -19.10 -8.46
N THR A 111 -0.19 -19.50 -7.31
CA THR A 111 -1.65 -19.66 -7.14
C THR A 111 -2.25 -18.72 -6.10
N ALA A 112 -1.48 -18.31 -5.09
CA ALA A 112 -1.99 -17.44 -4.05
C ALA A 112 -2.31 -16.04 -4.60
N VAL A 113 -3.48 -15.54 -4.22
CA VAL A 113 -4.02 -14.24 -4.61
C VAL A 113 -4.53 -13.50 -3.36
N PRO A 114 -4.68 -12.16 -3.41
CA PRO A 114 -5.34 -11.42 -2.34
C PRO A 114 -6.76 -11.96 -2.11
N ILE A 115 -7.17 -12.03 -0.84
CA ILE A 115 -8.51 -12.51 -0.48
C ILE A 115 -9.50 -11.36 -0.26
N ALA A 116 -10.79 -11.71 -0.22
CA ALA A 116 -11.84 -10.79 0.21
C ALA A 116 -11.59 -10.31 1.65
N PHE A 117 -11.99 -9.09 1.95
CA PHE A 117 -11.99 -8.58 3.31
C PHE A 117 -13.30 -8.97 4.00
N ALA A 118 -13.20 -9.66 5.13
CA ALA A 118 -14.31 -9.96 6.02
C ALA A 118 -14.11 -9.21 7.33
N ASP A 119 -15.08 -8.39 7.71
CA ASP A 119 -15.05 -7.63 8.94
C ASP A 119 -15.30 -8.54 10.16
N ASN A 120 -14.27 -8.70 10.99
CA ASN A 120 -14.31 -9.52 12.20
C ASN A 120 -15.12 -8.88 13.36
N SER A 121 -15.60 -7.65 13.20
CA SER A 121 -16.47 -7.00 14.21
C SER A 121 -17.92 -7.51 14.22
N GLY A 122 -18.30 -8.35 13.25
CA GLY A 122 -19.67 -8.76 13.01
C GLY A 122 -20.50 -7.76 12.17
N GLN A 123 -19.89 -6.67 11.71
CA GLN A 123 -20.53 -5.69 10.82
C GLN A 123 -20.29 -6.05 9.34
N SER A 124 -21.10 -6.96 8.80
CA SER A 124 -20.93 -7.46 7.42
C SER A 124 -21.01 -6.38 6.33
N GLY A 125 -21.60 -5.21 6.63
CA GLY A 125 -21.65 -4.06 5.72
C GLY A 125 -20.29 -3.47 5.35
N ASN A 126 -19.23 -3.80 6.08
CA ASN A 126 -17.86 -3.36 5.79
C ASN A 126 -17.04 -4.38 4.98
N ASN A 127 -17.61 -5.55 4.69
CA ASN A 127 -16.97 -6.57 3.87
C ASN A 127 -16.69 -6.04 2.46
N ALA A 128 -15.71 -6.61 1.78
CA ALA A 128 -15.50 -6.32 0.37
C ALA A 128 -14.88 -7.48 -0.40
N PRO A 129 -15.13 -7.54 -1.72
CA PRO A 129 -14.47 -8.51 -2.59
C PRO A 129 -12.95 -8.32 -2.58
N ALA A 130 -12.22 -9.35 -3.01
CA ALA A 130 -10.77 -9.27 -3.17
C ALA A 130 -10.38 -8.06 -4.05
N PRO A 131 -9.36 -7.27 -3.68
CA PRO A 131 -9.02 -6.05 -4.40
C PRO A 131 -8.29 -6.31 -5.72
N SER A 132 -7.67 -7.48 -5.86
CA SER A 132 -6.89 -7.89 -7.02
C SER A 132 -6.85 -9.42 -7.11
N THR A 133 -6.47 -9.91 -8.29
CA THR A 133 -6.17 -11.32 -8.58
C THR A 133 -4.69 -11.54 -8.86
N ILE A 134 -3.82 -10.54 -8.60
CA ILE A 134 -2.39 -10.63 -8.90
C ILE A 134 -1.72 -11.72 -8.05
N THR A 135 -0.89 -12.54 -8.68
CA THR A 135 -0.14 -13.62 -8.02
C THR A 135 1.29 -13.20 -7.71
N ILE A 136 1.96 -13.96 -6.84
CA ILE A 136 3.32 -13.64 -6.36
C ILE A 136 4.38 -13.99 -7.39
N ALA A 137 4.40 -15.22 -7.90
CA ALA A 137 5.45 -15.65 -8.82
C ALA A 137 5.52 -14.74 -10.05
N TRP A 138 6.74 -14.42 -10.47
CA TRP A 138 6.95 -13.66 -11.70
C TRP A 138 6.39 -14.42 -12.90
N ASP A 139 5.78 -13.69 -13.83
CA ASP A 139 5.25 -14.24 -15.07
C ASP A 139 5.80 -13.43 -16.25
N ALA A 140 6.79 -14.00 -16.94
CA ALA A 140 7.42 -13.36 -18.09
C ALA A 140 6.48 -13.25 -19.32
N ALA A 141 5.40 -14.03 -19.36
CA ALA A 141 4.40 -13.94 -20.42
C ALA A 141 3.31 -12.89 -20.11
N ALA A 142 3.23 -12.41 -18.86
CA ALA A 142 2.29 -11.37 -18.49
C ALA A 142 2.66 -10.00 -19.11
N GLY A 143 1.63 -9.23 -19.47
CA GLY A 143 1.79 -7.90 -20.02
C GLY A 143 2.38 -6.90 -19.02
N PHE A 144 2.81 -5.74 -19.54
CA PHE A 144 3.44 -4.67 -18.77
C PHE A 144 2.66 -4.30 -17.51
N GLU A 145 1.35 -4.03 -17.62
CA GLU A 145 0.52 -3.60 -16.48
C GLU A 145 0.38 -4.66 -15.39
N THR A 146 0.28 -5.94 -15.76
CA THR A 146 0.22 -7.04 -14.79
C THR A 146 1.54 -7.19 -14.04
N ASN A 147 2.67 -7.10 -14.73
CA ASN A 147 3.98 -7.14 -14.07
C ASN A 147 4.28 -5.88 -13.27
N LEU A 148 3.79 -4.71 -13.70
CA LEU A 148 3.86 -3.49 -12.90
C LEU A 148 3.03 -3.61 -11.62
N GLU A 149 1.80 -4.13 -11.70
CA GLU A 149 0.97 -4.42 -10.53
C GLU A 149 1.69 -5.34 -9.54
N ARG A 150 2.34 -6.38 -10.05
CA ARG A 150 3.12 -7.34 -9.25
C ARG A 150 4.29 -6.65 -8.54
N ILE A 151 5.11 -5.88 -9.26
CA ILE A 151 6.25 -5.14 -8.71
C ILE A 151 5.79 -4.17 -7.61
N ILE A 152 4.82 -3.31 -7.91
CA ILE A 152 4.41 -2.26 -6.97
C ILE A 152 3.67 -2.85 -5.77
N THR A 153 2.91 -3.94 -5.95
CA THR A 153 2.28 -4.63 -4.82
C THR A 153 3.33 -5.18 -3.85
N GLN A 154 4.40 -5.81 -4.35
CA GLN A 154 5.46 -6.32 -3.48
C GLN A 154 6.35 -5.22 -2.92
N LYS A 155 6.60 -4.12 -3.67
CA LYS A 155 7.23 -2.90 -3.15
C LYS A 155 6.44 -2.36 -1.96
N TRP A 156 5.12 -2.20 -2.13
CA TRP A 156 4.21 -1.69 -1.10
C TRP A 156 4.19 -2.57 0.15
N LEU A 157 4.25 -3.90 -0.01
CA LEU A 157 4.39 -4.81 1.12
C LEU A 157 5.76 -4.65 1.81
N ALA A 158 6.84 -4.56 1.04
CA ALA A 158 8.21 -4.53 1.57
C ALA A 158 8.57 -3.24 2.31
N MET A 159 7.94 -2.13 1.95
CA MET A 159 8.23 -0.80 2.50
C MET A 159 7.46 -0.46 3.78
N PHE A 160 6.60 -1.36 4.25
CA PHE A 160 5.90 -1.15 5.51
C PHE A 160 6.90 -0.88 6.65
N PRO A 161 6.67 0.13 7.51
CA PRO A 161 5.46 0.94 7.65
C PRO A 161 5.47 2.32 6.96
N ASP A 162 6.28 2.56 5.92
CA ASP A 162 6.33 3.85 5.21
C ASP A 162 5.04 4.11 4.39
N GLY A 163 4.09 4.80 5.02
CA GLY A 163 2.83 5.21 4.43
C GLY A 163 2.96 6.28 3.33
N PRO A 164 3.74 7.37 3.52
CA PRO A 164 3.92 8.42 2.51
C PRO A 164 4.42 7.92 1.16
N GLU A 165 5.49 7.12 1.12
CA GLU A 165 6.01 6.57 -0.14
C GLU A 165 4.98 5.58 -0.73
N GLY A 166 4.32 4.76 0.10
CA GLY A 166 3.31 3.80 -0.39
C GLY A 166 2.10 4.49 -1.02
N TRP A 167 1.69 5.63 -0.46
CA TRP A 167 0.63 6.47 -1.00
C TRP A 167 1.06 7.24 -2.26
N ALA A 168 2.32 7.64 -2.37
CA ALA A 168 2.86 8.21 -3.60
C ALA A 168 2.81 7.19 -4.75
N GLU A 169 3.27 5.96 -4.50
CA GLU A 169 3.30 4.88 -5.48
C GLU A 169 1.91 4.46 -5.94
N PHE A 170 0.96 4.35 -5.02
CA PHE A 170 -0.45 4.11 -5.35
C PHE A 170 -1.03 5.20 -6.25
N ARG A 171 -0.78 6.48 -5.95
CA ARG A 171 -1.27 7.57 -6.79
C ARG A 171 -0.60 7.58 -8.17
N ARG A 172 0.70 7.25 -8.23
CA ARG A 172 1.50 7.29 -9.47
C ARG A 172 1.14 6.16 -10.43
N THR A 173 0.87 4.97 -9.88
CA THR A 173 0.73 3.74 -10.66
C THR A 173 -0.67 3.12 -10.63
N GLY A 174 -1.50 3.50 -9.65
CA GLY A 174 -2.76 2.83 -9.32
C GLY A 174 -2.60 1.55 -8.50
N TYR A 175 -1.37 1.18 -8.14
CA TYR A 175 -1.05 -0.09 -7.48
C TYR A 175 -0.41 0.08 -6.09
N PRO A 176 -0.62 -0.88 -5.17
CA PRO A 176 -1.56 -1.99 -5.28
C PRO A 176 -3.00 -1.48 -5.36
N LYS A 177 -3.92 -2.31 -5.87
CA LYS A 177 -5.34 -1.94 -5.86
C LYS A 177 -5.79 -1.87 -4.40
N LEU A 178 -6.17 -0.68 -3.95
CA LEU A 178 -6.67 -0.46 -2.60
C LEU A 178 -8.19 -0.53 -2.56
N PHE A 179 -8.69 -0.96 -1.42
CA PHE A 179 -10.08 -0.88 -1.11
C PHE A 179 -10.57 0.58 -1.09
N PRO A 180 -11.65 0.91 -1.84
CA PRO A 180 -12.31 2.19 -1.66
C PRO A 180 -12.84 2.34 -0.24
N VAL A 181 -12.91 3.60 0.22
CA VAL A 181 -13.54 3.95 1.50
C VAL A 181 -15.01 3.53 1.51
N VAL A 182 -15.49 3.04 2.66
CA VAL A 182 -16.89 2.62 2.81
C VAL A 182 -17.82 3.83 2.70
N SER A 183 -17.54 4.89 3.46
CA SER A 183 -18.25 6.15 3.40
C SER A 183 -17.34 7.27 2.87
N ASN A 184 -17.82 8.02 1.89
CA ASN A 184 -17.12 9.16 1.32
C ASN A 184 -17.89 10.45 1.63
N ASN A 185 -17.47 11.15 2.68
CA ASN A 185 -18.05 12.43 3.10
C ASN A 185 -17.33 13.65 2.52
N SER A 186 -16.63 13.50 1.38
CA SER A 186 -15.89 14.60 0.75
C SER A 186 -16.77 15.65 0.05
N ASN A 187 -18.10 15.54 0.17
CA ASN A 187 -19.07 16.38 -0.54
C ASN A 187 -18.80 16.41 -2.06
N GLY A 188 -18.44 15.26 -2.64
CA GLY A 188 -18.15 15.11 -4.07
C GLY A 188 -16.79 15.62 -4.53
N THR A 189 -15.96 16.19 -3.64
CA THR A 189 -14.64 16.74 -4.01
C THR A 189 -13.57 15.67 -4.23
N ILE A 190 -13.80 14.44 -3.74
CA ILE A 190 -12.93 13.29 -3.94
C ILE A 190 -13.78 12.16 -4.52
N ASN A 191 -13.40 11.65 -5.70
CA ASN A 191 -14.05 10.48 -6.29
C ASN A 191 -13.64 9.20 -5.53
N THR A 192 -14.61 8.37 -5.16
CA THR A 192 -14.37 7.15 -4.35
C THR A 192 -13.50 6.12 -5.07
N ALA A 193 -13.64 5.98 -6.38
CA ALA A 193 -12.88 5.01 -7.17
C ALA A 193 -11.43 5.45 -7.38
N THR A 194 -11.22 6.73 -7.71
CA THR A 194 -9.86 7.28 -7.85
C THR A 194 -9.19 7.50 -6.50
N GLN A 195 -9.96 7.73 -5.43
CA GLN A 195 -9.51 8.00 -4.06
C GLN A 195 -8.74 9.33 -3.92
N ILE A 196 -8.30 9.66 -2.69
CA ILE A 196 -7.60 10.93 -2.39
C ILE A 196 -6.27 11.05 -3.14
N ARG A 197 -6.02 12.20 -3.77
CA ARG A 197 -4.87 12.47 -4.64
C ARG A 197 -3.82 13.40 -4.01
N ARG A 198 -4.21 14.24 -3.05
CA ARG A 198 -3.30 15.09 -2.28
C ARG A 198 -3.94 15.58 -0.97
N ILE A 199 -3.13 16.15 -0.09
CA ILE A 199 -3.58 16.93 1.06
C ILE A 199 -3.70 18.39 0.61
N THR A 200 -4.75 19.09 1.04
CA THR A 200 -4.94 20.52 0.75
C THR A 200 -3.91 21.37 1.48
N TYR A 201 -3.75 22.63 1.06
CA TYR A 201 -2.91 23.54 1.85
C TYR A 201 -3.52 23.73 3.25
N PRO A 202 -2.68 23.83 4.30
CA PRO A 202 -3.20 24.02 5.65
C PRO A 202 -3.77 25.43 5.80
N GLN A 203 -4.79 25.58 6.64
CA GLN A 203 -5.48 26.86 6.87
C GLN A 203 -4.52 27.98 7.32
N SER A 204 -3.45 27.65 8.01
CA SER A 204 -2.42 28.61 8.43
C SER A 204 -1.76 29.34 7.25
N GLU A 205 -1.58 28.66 6.10
CA GLU A 205 -1.00 29.29 4.90
C GLU A 205 -1.97 30.29 4.28
N TYR A 206 -3.28 30.02 4.32
CA TYR A 206 -4.29 30.99 3.88
C TYR A 206 -4.31 32.25 4.76
N ASN A 207 -4.08 32.09 6.07
CA ASN A 207 -4.11 33.19 7.03
C ASN A 207 -2.82 34.03 6.96
N ASN A 208 -1.65 33.38 6.81
CA ASN A 208 -0.35 34.00 7.04
C ASN A 208 0.52 34.10 5.77
N ASN A 209 0.20 33.38 4.70
CA ASN A 209 1.01 33.29 3.47
C ASN A 209 0.14 33.21 2.20
N ARG A 210 -0.90 34.05 2.14
CA ARG A 210 -1.86 34.05 1.02
C ARG A 210 -1.20 34.18 -0.36
N PRO A 211 -0.14 35.02 -0.57
CA PRO A 211 0.59 35.04 -1.84
C PRO A 211 1.23 33.69 -2.19
N GLY A 212 1.79 32.98 -1.20
CA GLY A 212 2.34 31.64 -1.35
C GLY A 212 1.30 30.64 -1.84
N VAL A 213 0.14 30.60 -1.18
CA VAL A 213 -1.00 29.76 -1.60
C VAL A 213 -1.41 30.07 -3.03
N GLN A 214 -1.58 31.34 -3.40
CA GLN A 214 -1.99 31.72 -4.76
C GLN A 214 -1.00 31.25 -5.82
N SER A 215 0.30 31.36 -5.54
CA SER A 215 1.35 30.86 -6.44
C SER A 215 1.31 29.33 -6.55
N GLY A 216 1.08 28.63 -5.43
CA GLY A 216 0.92 27.18 -5.38
C GLY A 216 -0.27 26.67 -6.18
N LEU A 217 -1.43 27.33 -6.08
CA LEU A 217 -2.63 26.99 -6.85
C LEU A 217 -2.43 27.20 -8.36
N THR A 218 -1.70 28.25 -8.72
CA THR A 218 -1.32 28.50 -10.12
C THR A 218 -0.45 27.37 -10.65
N ALA A 219 0.55 26.93 -9.87
CA ALA A 219 1.42 25.81 -10.24
C ALA A 219 0.70 24.45 -10.25
N LEU A 220 -0.28 24.25 -9.34
CA LEU A 220 -1.11 23.05 -9.30
C LEU A 220 -2.01 22.93 -10.53
N GLY A 221 -2.43 24.05 -11.12
CA GLY A 221 -3.30 24.07 -12.30
C GLY A 221 -4.75 23.66 -12.00
N GLY A 222 -5.22 23.90 -10.77
CA GLY A 222 -6.56 23.51 -10.32
C GLY A 222 -6.90 24.06 -8.92
N PRO A 223 -8.12 23.77 -8.41
CA PRO A 223 -8.51 24.20 -7.07
C PRO A 223 -7.70 23.50 -5.98
N ASP A 224 -7.70 24.05 -4.76
CA ASP A 224 -7.12 23.37 -3.59
C ASP A 224 -8.01 22.21 -3.12
N GLY A 225 -8.06 21.12 -3.88
CA GLY A 225 -8.89 19.96 -3.61
C GLY A 225 -8.07 18.71 -3.33
N GLY A 226 -8.60 17.84 -2.45
CA GLY A 226 -8.00 16.52 -2.20
C GLY A 226 -8.10 15.58 -3.40
N GLY A 227 -9.02 15.82 -4.33
CA GLY A 227 -9.17 15.08 -5.59
C GLY A 227 -8.27 15.55 -6.73
N VAL A 228 -7.49 16.62 -6.55
CA VAL A 228 -6.64 17.18 -7.62
C VAL A 228 -5.31 16.42 -7.69
N LYS A 229 -5.01 15.89 -8.88
CA LYS A 229 -3.77 15.14 -9.15
C LYS A 229 -2.53 16.04 -9.05
N LEU A 230 -1.45 15.52 -8.49
CA LEU A 230 -0.14 16.19 -8.51
C LEU A 230 0.52 16.08 -9.89
N TRP A 231 1.59 16.84 -10.12
CA TRP A 231 2.25 16.92 -11.44
C TRP A 231 2.76 15.57 -11.97
N TRP A 232 3.12 14.64 -11.09
CA TRP A 232 3.60 13.29 -11.44
C TRP A 232 2.48 12.23 -11.50
N ASP A 233 1.28 12.52 -10.99
CA ASP A 233 0.12 11.62 -11.09
C ASP A 233 -0.52 11.82 -12.47
N LYS A 234 -0.03 11.07 -13.45
CA LYS A 234 -0.35 11.24 -14.88
C LYS A 234 -0.82 9.96 -15.57
N LYS A 235 -0.94 8.86 -14.83
CA LYS A 235 -1.57 7.63 -15.34
C LYS A 235 -3.10 7.80 -15.41
#